data_AF-A0A1V4XXB7-F1
#
_entry.id   AF-A0A1V4XXB7-F1
#
_cell.length_a   1.000
_cell.length_b   1.000
_cell.length_c   1.000
_cell.angle_alpha   90.00
_cell.angle_beta   90.00
_cell.angle_gamma   90.00
#
_symmetry.space_group_name_H-M   'P 1'
#
loop_
_entity.id
_entity.type
_entity.pdbx_description
1 polymer ?
#
loop_
_entity_poly.entity_id
_entity_poly.type
_entity_poly.pdbx_seq_one_letter_code
_entity_poly.pdbx_strand_id
1 'polypeptide(L)' 'MTGLNAIFQHAYKEGKIPDKETAQYLVSQLGEVNYIPPNSVREYEHAILKHYEEYFAVMEKRRKENDPAEKKNG' A
#
# COMPACT_ATOMS: atom_id res chain seq x y z
N MET A 1 -4.01 -0.31 -15.19
CA MET A 1 -2.84 -0.71 -14.37
C MET A 1 -3.20 -2.02 -13.72
N THR A 2 -2.46 -3.08 -14.02
CA THR A 2 -2.60 -4.41 -13.39
C THR A 2 -1.39 -4.67 -12.48
N GLY A 3 -1.50 -5.62 -11.55
CA GLY A 3 -0.41 -5.99 -10.63
C GLY A 3 -0.31 -5.12 -9.37
N LEU A 4 0.89 -5.04 -8.79
CA LEU A 4 1.16 -4.48 -7.45
C LEU A 4 0.62 -3.05 -7.24
N ASN A 5 0.73 -2.19 -8.27
CA ASN A 5 0.24 -0.81 -8.19
C ASN A 5 -1.29 -0.73 -7.99
N ALA A 6 -2.05 -1.66 -8.57
CA ALA A 6 -3.50 -1.71 -8.41
C ALA A 6 -3.89 -2.14 -7.00
N ILE A 7 -3.15 -3.11 -6.43
CA ILE A 7 -3.33 -3.57 -5.05
C ILE A 7 -3.06 -2.41 -4.08
N PHE A 8 -1.96 -1.68 -4.26
CA PHE A 8 -1.64 -0.51 -3.43
C PHE A 8 -2.68 0.60 -3.54
N GLN A 9 -3.12 0.92 -4.76
CA GLN A 9 -4.15 1.92 -4.96
C GLN A 9 -5.47 1.52 -4.29
N HIS A 10 -5.85 0.24 -4.36
CA HIS A 10 -7.06 -0.26 -3.72
C HIS A 10 -6.95 -0.18 -2.19
N ALA A 11 -5.87 -0.70 -1.60
CA ALA A 11 -5.63 -0.64 -0.16
C ALA A 11 -5.67 0.79 0.39
N TYR A 12 -5.04 1.74 -0.32
CA TYR A 12 -5.05 3.15 0.07
C TYR A 12 -6.44 3.78 -0.01
N LYS A 13 -7.21 3.47 -1.07
CA LYS A 13 -8.60 3.94 -1.21
C LYS A 13 -9.52 3.40 -0.11
N GLU A 14 -9.24 2.21 0.41
CA GLU A 14 -9.94 1.65 1.57
C GLU A 14 -9.48 2.23 2.92
N GLY A 15 -8.50 3.13 2.92
CA GLY A 15 -7.98 3.76 4.13
C GLY A 15 -7.03 2.88 4.94
N LYS A 16 -6.47 1.82 4.35
CA LYS A 16 -5.49 0.96 5.03
C LYS A 16 -4.17 1.70 5.24
N ILE A 17 -3.69 1.72 6.48
CA ILE A 17 -2.41 2.32 6.84
C ILE A 17 -1.27 1.30 6.71
N PRO A 18 -0.01 1.71 6.57
CA PRO A 18 1.11 0.78 6.50
C PRO A 18 1.37 0.13 7.86
N ASP A 19 0.79 -1.04 8.08
CA ASP A 19 0.96 -1.85 9.28
C ASP A 19 1.06 -3.35 8.94
N LYS A 20 1.22 -4.17 9.98
CA LYS A 20 1.34 -5.62 9.83
C LYS A 20 0.11 -6.26 9.22
N GLU A 21 -1.10 -5.81 9.59
CA GLU A 21 -2.34 -6.37 9.05
C GLU A 21 -2.47 -6.06 7.56
N THR A 22 -2.07 -4.86 7.17
CA THR A 22 -2.03 -4.44 5.77
C THR A 22 -0.98 -5.21 4.99
N ALA A 23 0.18 -5.51 5.57
CA ALA A 23 1.18 -6.37 4.91
C ALA A 23 0.61 -7.76 4.58
N GLN A 24 -0.10 -8.38 5.52
CA GLN A 24 -0.75 -9.69 5.34
C GLN A 24 -1.84 -9.63 4.25
N TYR A 25 -2.64 -8.58 4.28
CA TYR A 25 -3.65 -8.31 3.25
C TYR A 25 -3.01 -8.13 1.86
N LEU A 26 -1.93 -7.34 1.75
CA LEU A 26 -1.28 -7.10 0.47
C LEU A 26 -0.66 -8.38 -0.11
N VAL A 27 -0.07 -9.23 0.73
CA VAL A 27 0.45 -10.54 0.32
C VAL A 27 -0.66 -11.49 -0.11
N SER A 28 -1.81 -11.50 0.58
CA SER A 28 -2.94 -12.35 0.17
C SER A 28 -3.47 -11.94 -1.20
N GLN A 29 -3.65 -10.63 -1.44
CA GLN A 29 -4.03 -10.08 -2.74
C GLN A 29 -3.00 -10.37 -3.83
N LEU A 30 -1.70 -10.32 -3.52
CA LEU A 30 -0.65 -10.68 -4.47
C LEU A 30 -0.67 -12.18 -4.81
N GLY A 31 -0.98 -13.03 -3.82
CA GLY A 31 -1.08 -14.48 -3.94
C GLY A 31 -2.26 -14.97 -4.77
N GLU A 32 -3.31 -14.16 -4.95
CA GLU A 32 -4.43 -14.49 -5.85
C GLU A 32 -4.02 -14.50 -7.33
N VAL A 33 -2.96 -13.75 -7.67
CA VAL A 33 -2.50 -13.57 -9.06
C VAL A 33 -1.06 -14.02 -9.30
N ASN A 34 -0.31 -14.38 -8.25
CA ASN A 34 1.06 -14.90 -8.35
C ASN A 34 1.30 -16.05 -7.36
N TYR A 35 2.20 -16.96 -7.70
CA TYR A 35 2.68 -17.95 -6.75
C TYR A 35 3.62 -17.31 -5.73
N ILE A 36 3.30 -17.48 -4.44
CA ILE A 36 4.16 -17.09 -3.32
C ILE A 36 4.58 -18.39 -2.60
N PRO A 37 5.89 -18.71 -2.55
CA PRO A 37 6.36 -19.87 -1.80
C PRO A 37 5.95 -19.76 -0.33
N PRO A 38 5.40 -20.83 0.30
CA PRO A 38 4.95 -20.78 1.69
C PRO A 38 6.06 -20.36 2.67
N ASN A 39 7.30 -20.77 2.39
CA ASN A 39 8.46 -20.45 3.21
C ASN A 39 8.99 -19.03 3.00
N SER A 40 8.41 -18.28 2.06
CA SER A 40 8.81 -16.91 1.72
C SER A 40 7.76 -15.86 2.11
N VAL A 41 6.62 -16.26 2.69
CA VAL A 41 5.50 -15.36 2.99
C VAL A 41 5.95 -14.18 3.84
N ARG A 42 6.81 -14.40 4.85
CA ARG A 42 7.30 -13.33 5.73
C ARG A 42 8.21 -12.34 5.00
N GLU A 43 9.08 -12.82 4.12
CA GLU A 43 9.92 -11.97 3.29
C GLU A 43 9.08 -11.11 2.35
N TYR A 44 8.01 -11.68 1.79
CA TYR A 44 7.05 -10.95 0.97
C TYR A 44 6.28 -9.91 1.78
N GLU A 45 5.79 -10.26 2.98
CA GLU A 45 5.11 -9.32 3.89
C GLU A 45 6.01 -8.12 4.22
N HIS A 46 7.28 -8.38 4.52
CA HIS A 46 8.24 -7.31 4.82
C HIS A 46 8.52 -6.42 3.60
N ALA A 47 8.80 -7.03 2.44
CA ALA A 47 9.11 -6.30 1.23
C ALA A 47 7.91 -5.48 0.73
N ILE A 48 6.72 -6.06 0.73
CA ILE A 48 5.51 -5.40 0.24
C ILE A 48 5.09 -4.24 1.16
N LEU A 49 5.25 -4.40 2.47
CA LEU A 49 4.95 -3.33 3.44
C LEU A 49 5.85 -2.12 3.20
N LYS A 50 7.17 -2.34 3.03
CA LYS A 50 8.12 -1.25 2.74
C LYS A 50 7.74 -0.48 1.46
N HIS A 51 7.37 -1.19 0.40
CA HIS A 51 6.92 -0.55 -0.84
C HIS A 51 5.57 0.18 -0.67
N TYR A 52 4.68 -0.36 0.16
CA TYR A 52 3.42 0.30 0.46
C TYR A 52 3.60 1.55 1.34
N GLU A 53 4.55 1.56 2.28
CA GLU A 53 4.93 2.75 3.05
C GLU A 53 5.37 3.90 2.14
N GLU A 54 6.25 3.60 1.17
CA GLU A 54 6.72 4.56 0.17
C GLU A 54 5.55 5.12 -0.66
N TYR A 55 4.66 4.23 -1.14
CA TYR A 55 3.46 4.63 -1.87
C TYR A 55 2.52 5.50 -1.03
N PHE A 56 2.24 5.08 0.20
CA PHE A 56 1.34 5.76 1.13
C PHE A 56 1.84 7.17 1.45
N ALA A 57 3.14 7.34 1.70
CA ALA A 57 3.74 8.64 1.95
C ALA A 57 3.57 9.62 0.76
N VAL A 58 3.77 9.14 -0.47
CA VAL A 58 3.54 9.93 -1.69
C VAL A 58 2.07 10.32 -1.82
N MET A 59 1.16 9.39 -1.56
CA MET A 59 -0.28 9.64 -1.68
C MET A 59 -0.78 10.60 -0.60
N GLU A 60 -0.35 10.46 0.65
CA GLU A 60 -0.68 11.41 1.72
C GLU A 60 -0.15 12.81 1.44
N LYS A 61 1.09 12.93 0.92
CA LYS A 61 1.62 14.22 0.49
C LYS A 61 0.73 14.86 -0.58
N ARG A 62 0.36 14.10 -1.61
CA ARG A 62 -0.54 14.57 -2.67
C ARG A 62 -1.95 14.90 -2.15
N ARG A 63 -2.47 14.12 -1.20
CA ARG A 63 -3.78 14.35 -0.60
C ARG A 63 -3.78 15.70 0.11
N LYS A 64 -2.76 15.98 0.93
CA LYS A 64 -2.58 17.27 1.62
C LYS A 64 -2.41 18.43 0.65
N GLU A 65 -1.57 18.28 -0.38
CA GLU A 65 -1.36 19.30 -1.41
C GLU A 65 -2.61 19.61 -2.24
N ASN A 66 -3.54 18.67 -2.35
CA ASN A 66 -4.78 18.83 -3.11
C ASN A 66 -6.01 19.11 -2.23
N ASP A 67 -5.87 19.06 -0.91
CA ASP A 67 -6.95 19.39 0.03
C ASP A 67 -7.12 20.92 0.13
N PRO A 68 -8.27 21.48 -0.29
CA PRO A 68 -8.51 22.93 -0.21
C PRO A 68 -8.50 23.46 1.23
N ALA A 69 -8.70 22.59 2.24
CA ALA A 69 -8.68 22.97 3.65
C ALA A 69 -7.25 23.20 4.17
N GLU A 70 -6.24 22.50 3.63
CA GLU A 70 -4.83 22.66 4.04
C GLU A 70 -4.10 23.76 3.25
N LYS A 71 -4.57 24.12 2.04
CA LYS A 71 -3.99 25.22 1.23
C LYS A 71 -4.06 26.62 1.84
N LYS A 72 -4.83 26.83 2.92
CA LYS A 72 -5.03 28.15 3.54
C LYS A 72 -4.01 28.56 4.61
N ASN A 73 -3.07 27.67 4.97
CA ASN A 73 -2.11 27.91 6.05
C ASN A 73 -0.62 27.92 5.59
N GLY A 74 -0.35 28.06 4.29
CA GLY A 74 1.00 28.12 3.72
C GLY A 74 1.39 29.51 3.25
#